data_AF-A0A9X1VN41-F1
#
_entry.id   AF-A0A9X1VN41-F1
#
_cell.length_a   1.000
_cell.length_b   1.000
_cell.length_c   1.000
_cell.angle_alpha   90.00
_cell.angle_beta   90.00
_cell.angle_gamma   90.00
#
_symmetry.space_group_name_H-M   'P 1'
#
loop_
_entity.id
_entity.type
_entity.pdbx_description
1 polymer ?
#
loop_
_entity_poly.entity_id
_entity_poly.type
_entity_poly.pdbx_seq_one_letter_code
_entity_poly.pdbx_strand_id
1 'polypeptide(L)'
;MEKVYTKFSEITKTQISDWKKTKGKLKQIDIPLDDNDFDGKDKTASFVICPPTRNILSAISHYGADKNIDKVNDLLIQNCVLGGDMQYLDEATGDTAVFLSVLDEVGKLMEKKRVISKNL
;
A
#
# COMPACT_ATOMS: atom_id res chain seq x y z
N MET A 1 -13.44 22.33 -0.49
CA MET A 1 -12.09 22.28 0.11
C MET A 1 -11.29 21.32 -0.75
N GLU A 2 -10.18 21.75 -1.33
CA GLU A 2 -9.25 20.83 -2.00
C GLU A 2 -8.65 19.89 -0.96
N LYS A 3 -8.71 18.57 -1.20
CA LYS A 3 -7.99 17.61 -0.37
C LYS A 3 -6.50 17.79 -0.65
N VAL A 4 -5.73 18.08 0.40
CA VAL A 4 -4.26 18.16 0.32
C VAL A 4 -3.73 16.75 0.52
N TYR A 5 -3.17 16.17 -0.55
CA TYR A 5 -2.51 14.86 -0.51
C TYR A 5 -1.01 15.04 -0.26
N THR A 6 -0.44 14.16 0.55
CA THR A 6 1.02 14.06 0.67
C THR A 6 1.61 13.48 -0.60
N LYS A 7 2.84 13.88 -0.90
CA LYS A 7 3.67 13.35 -1.99
C LYS A 7 4.85 12.55 -1.45
N PHE A 8 5.38 11.65 -2.25
CA PHE A 8 6.57 10.89 -1.85
C PHE A 8 7.78 11.79 -1.57
N SER A 9 7.95 12.85 -2.36
CA SER A 9 9.04 13.84 -2.20
C SER A 9 8.99 14.61 -0.87
N GLU A 10 7.85 14.61 -0.19
CA GLU A 10 7.65 15.27 1.11
C GLU A 10 8.03 14.36 2.29
N ILE A 11 8.31 13.07 2.04
CA ILE A 11 8.71 12.13 3.07
C ILE A 11 10.13 12.44 3.54
N THR A 12 10.25 12.77 4.82
CA THR A 12 11.51 13.09 5.47
C THR A 12 12.26 11.84 5.94
N LYS A 13 13.59 11.97 6.08
CA LYS A 13 14.43 10.92 6.70
C LYS A 13 13.99 10.59 8.14
N THR A 14 13.47 11.58 8.86
CA THR A 14 12.96 11.41 10.22
C THR A 14 11.72 10.51 10.24
N GLN A 15 10.74 10.77 9.36
CA GLN A 15 9.56 9.91 9.21
C GLN A 15 9.93 8.47 8.89
N ILE A 16 10.85 8.26 7.93
CA ILE A 16 11.35 6.92 7.59
C ILE A 16 12.00 6.26 8.82
N SER A 17 12.78 7.00 9.60
CA SER A 17 13.42 6.49 10.83
C SER A 17 12.38 6.07 11.87
N ASP A 18 11.33 6.86 12.06
CA ASP A 18 10.27 6.55 13.03
C ASP A 18 9.41 5.36 12.60
N TRP A 19 9.14 5.23 11.31
CA TRP A 19 8.51 4.03 10.77
C TRP A 19 9.37 2.80 10.96
N LYS A 20 10.70 2.87 10.78
CA LYS A 20 11.60 1.72 11.02
C LYS A 20 11.60 1.25 12.48
N LYS A 21 11.30 2.13 13.44
CA LYS A 21 11.19 1.76 14.87
C LYS A 21 9.92 0.98 15.18
N THR A 22 8.84 1.24 14.44
CA THR A 22 7.49 0.74 14.77
C THR A 22 6.97 -0.30 13.79
N LYS A 23 7.50 -0.32 12.55
CA LYS A 23 7.08 -1.18 11.45
C LYS A 23 8.29 -1.96 10.93
N GLY A 24 8.12 -3.26 10.73
CA GLY A 24 9.15 -4.11 10.13
C GLY A 24 9.11 -4.08 8.60
N LYS A 25 10.25 -4.36 7.95
CA LYS A 25 10.34 -4.62 6.49
C LYS A 25 9.69 -3.54 5.61
N LEU A 26 10.02 -2.27 5.86
CA LEU A 26 9.64 -1.18 4.96
C LEU A 26 10.18 -1.42 3.56
N LYS A 27 9.35 -1.17 2.55
CA LYS A 27 9.71 -1.26 1.14
C LYS A 27 9.23 0.01 0.43
N GLN A 28 10.10 0.61 -0.37
CA GLN A 28 9.68 1.59 -1.37
C GLN A 28 9.23 0.84 -2.61
N ILE A 29 8.12 1.27 -3.20
CA ILE A 29 7.63 0.81 -4.50
C ILE A 29 7.43 2.02 -5.40
N ASP A 30 7.74 1.85 -6.68
CA ASP A 30 7.56 2.85 -7.73
C ASP A 30 6.69 2.21 -8.82
N ILE A 31 5.52 2.80 -9.08
CA ILE A 31 4.52 2.28 -10.02
C ILE A 31 4.54 3.18 -11.26
N PRO A 32 4.91 2.68 -12.44
CA PRO A 32 4.84 3.45 -13.68
C PRO A 32 3.43 3.95 -13.94
N LEU A 33 3.32 5.21 -14.33
CA LEU A 33 2.08 5.82 -14.80
C LEU A 33 2.04 5.72 -16.32
N ASP A 34 0.86 5.44 -16.88
CA ASP A 34 0.69 5.42 -18.33
C ASP A 34 0.83 6.84 -18.90
N ASP A 35 1.28 6.95 -20.16
CA ASP A 35 1.59 8.19 -20.86
C ASP A 35 0.42 9.21 -20.93
N ASN A 36 -0.80 8.82 -20.54
CA ASN A 36 -1.99 9.66 -20.53
C ASN A 36 -2.25 10.36 -19.18
N ASP A 37 -1.55 9.99 -18.11
CA ASP A 37 -1.77 10.56 -16.77
C ASP A 37 -0.73 11.62 -16.44
N PHE A 38 -1.18 12.88 -16.48
CA PHE A 38 -0.49 14.07 -16.00
C PHE A 38 0.96 14.23 -16.49
N ASP A 39 1.12 14.81 -17.68
CA ASP A 39 2.29 15.61 -18.09
C ASP A 39 3.65 14.87 -18.13
N GLY A 40 3.78 13.89 -19.03
CA GLY A 40 5.08 13.49 -19.59
C GLY A 40 5.58 12.09 -19.21
N LYS A 41 6.23 11.47 -20.20
CA LYS A 41 6.90 10.17 -20.16
C LYS A 41 7.77 9.99 -18.91
N ASP A 42 7.81 8.76 -18.39
CA ASP A 42 8.65 8.31 -17.27
C ASP A 42 8.21 8.82 -15.87
N LYS A 43 6.90 9.02 -15.64
CA LYS A 43 6.40 9.28 -14.28
C LYS A 43 6.10 7.99 -13.55
N THR A 44 6.50 7.95 -12.28
CA THR A 44 6.15 6.88 -11.34
C THR A 44 5.41 7.47 -10.15
N ALA A 45 4.39 6.78 -9.67
CA ALA A 45 3.82 7.00 -8.34
C ALA A 45 4.61 6.18 -7.31
N SER A 46 5.17 6.86 -6.31
CA SER A 46 6.07 6.25 -5.33
C SER A 46 5.40 6.14 -3.96
N PHE A 47 5.59 5.00 -3.29
CA PHE A 47 5.01 4.72 -1.98
C PHE A 47 5.98 4.01 -1.06
N VAL A 48 5.84 4.24 0.25
CA VAL A 48 6.46 3.43 1.30
C VAL A 48 5.41 2.50 1.88
N ILE A 49 5.62 1.20 1.71
CA ILE A 49 4.72 0.16 2.20
C ILE A 49 5.38 -0.73 3.27
N CYS A 50 4.56 -1.39 4.08
CA CYS A 50 5.00 -2.37 5.08
C CYS A 50 4.03 -3.56 5.15
N PRO A 51 4.46 -4.75 5.59
CA PRO A 51 3.57 -5.87 5.81
C PRO A 51 2.54 -5.57 6.93
N PRO A 52 1.32 -6.13 6.82
CA PRO A 52 0.32 -6.00 7.87
C PRO A 52 0.80 -6.63 9.18
N THR A 53 0.48 -5.98 10.29
CA THR A 53 0.76 -6.47 11.64
C THR A 53 -0.31 -7.47 12.10
N ARG A 54 0.03 -8.35 13.05
CA ARG A 54 -0.88 -9.42 13.50
C ARG A 54 -2.23 -8.91 14.01
N ASN A 55 -2.26 -7.71 14.60
CA ASN A 55 -3.46 -7.08 15.13
C ASN A 55 -4.52 -6.79 14.04
N ILE A 56 -4.12 -6.55 12.78
CA ILE A 56 -5.08 -6.25 11.70
C ILE A 56 -5.54 -7.49 10.94
N LEU A 57 -4.85 -8.63 11.10
CA LEU A 57 -5.23 -9.88 10.43
C LEU A 57 -6.62 -10.37 10.87
N SER A 58 -7.00 -10.14 12.13
CA SER A 58 -8.33 -10.49 12.62
C SER A 58 -9.42 -9.69 11.92
N ALA A 59 -9.19 -8.39 11.69
CA ALA A 59 -10.14 -7.54 10.99
C ALA A 59 -10.24 -7.92 9.51
N ILE A 60 -9.10 -8.18 8.85
CA ILE A 60 -9.07 -8.68 7.47
C ILE A 60 -9.85 -9.99 7.34
N SER A 61 -9.64 -10.93 8.28
CA SER A 61 -10.35 -12.21 8.27
C SER A 61 -11.85 -12.05 8.47
N HIS A 62 -12.26 -11.14 9.35
CA HIS A 62 -13.69 -10.88 9.60
C HIS A 62 -14.38 -10.32 8.36
N TYR A 63 -13.85 -9.23 7.79
CA TYR A 63 -14.43 -8.63 6.58
C TYR A 63 -14.32 -9.53 5.35
N GLY A 64 -13.26 -10.33 5.25
CA GLY A 64 -13.11 -11.35 4.20
C GLY A 64 -14.18 -12.44 4.29
N ALA A 65 -14.54 -12.90 5.49
CA ALA A 65 -15.61 -13.87 5.69
C ALA A 65 -16.98 -13.30 5.27
N ASP A 66 -17.19 -12.02 5.54
CA ASP A 66 -18.40 -11.28 5.15
C ASP A 66 -18.39 -10.84 3.68
N LYS A 67 -17.36 -11.23 2.90
CA LYS A 67 -17.14 -10.83 1.49
C LYS A 67 -17.11 -9.32 1.28
N ASN A 68 -16.79 -8.56 2.31
CA ASN A 68 -16.66 -7.11 2.24
C ASN A 68 -15.23 -6.75 1.80
N ILE A 69 -14.96 -6.97 0.51
CA ILE A 69 -13.63 -6.80 -0.08
C ILE A 69 -13.17 -5.33 -0.02
N ASP A 70 -14.09 -4.38 -0.17
CA ASP A 70 -13.80 -2.96 -0.07
C ASP A 70 -13.21 -2.61 1.30
N LYS A 71 -13.81 -3.12 2.38
CA LYS A 71 -13.28 -2.92 3.75
C LYS A 71 -11.95 -3.61 3.98
N VAL A 72 -11.70 -4.75 3.34
CA VAL A 72 -10.38 -5.40 3.40
C VAL A 72 -9.33 -4.52 2.72
N ASN A 73 -9.64 -3.97 1.56
CA ASN A 73 -8.74 -3.08 0.82
C ASN A 73 -8.45 -1.80 1.61
N ASP A 74 -9.47 -1.16 2.17
CA ASP A 74 -9.34 0.02 3.03
C ASP A 74 -8.37 -0.24 4.18
N LEU A 75 -8.55 -1.36 4.88
CA LEU A 75 -7.71 -1.73 6.02
C LEU A 75 -6.25 -1.95 5.60
N LEU A 76 -6.03 -2.60 4.46
CA LEU A 76 -4.70 -2.83 3.93
C LEU A 76 -4.03 -1.50 3.58
N ILE A 77 -4.69 -0.63 2.83
CA ILE A 77 -4.12 0.68 2.47
C ILE A 77 -3.80 1.50 3.72
N GLN A 78 -4.75 1.63 4.65
CA GLN A 78 -4.59 2.45 5.86
C GLN A 78 -3.47 1.97 6.79
N ASN A 79 -3.18 0.66 6.83
CA ASN A 79 -2.21 0.10 7.79
C ASN A 79 -0.87 -0.25 7.16
N CYS A 80 -0.85 -0.47 5.85
CA CYS A 80 0.31 -0.95 5.11
C CYS A 80 0.94 0.14 4.24
N VAL A 81 0.23 1.21 3.86
CA VAL A 81 0.80 2.36 3.15
C VAL A 81 1.13 3.46 4.16
N LEU A 82 2.41 3.79 4.30
CA LEU A 82 2.88 4.75 5.31
C LEU A 82 2.96 6.18 4.79
N GLY A 83 3.11 6.32 3.47
CA GLY A 83 3.18 7.59 2.77
C GLY A 83 3.58 7.37 1.33
N GLY A 84 3.47 8.42 0.51
CA GLY A 84 3.73 8.36 -0.92
C GLY A 84 2.87 9.36 -1.64
N ASP A 85 2.69 9.15 -2.94
CA ASP A 85 1.81 9.97 -3.78
C ASP A 85 0.33 9.60 -3.55
N MET A 86 -0.20 9.98 -2.39
CA MET A 86 -1.50 9.53 -1.89
C MET A 86 -2.69 9.96 -2.75
N GLN A 87 -2.52 10.95 -3.63
CA GLN A 87 -3.55 11.37 -4.58
C GLN A 87 -4.03 10.22 -5.47
N TYR A 88 -3.13 9.28 -5.82
CA TYR A 88 -3.46 8.15 -6.68
C TYR A 88 -4.24 7.05 -5.94
N LEU A 89 -4.31 7.11 -4.60
CA LEU A 89 -5.07 6.18 -3.77
C LEU A 89 -6.41 6.74 -3.29
N ASP A 90 -6.78 7.96 -3.72
CA ASP A 90 -8.07 8.54 -3.35
C ASP A 90 -9.22 7.82 -4.06
N GLU A 91 -10.28 7.52 -3.31
CA GLU A 91 -11.45 6.79 -3.84
C GLU A 91 -12.20 7.56 -4.95
N ALA A 92 -12.17 8.89 -4.95
CA ALA A 92 -12.95 9.71 -5.87
C ALA A 92 -12.14 10.18 -7.08
N THR A 93 -10.84 10.44 -6.91
CA THR A 93 -9.98 11.02 -7.95
C THR A 93 -8.70 10.23 -8.23
N GLY A 94 -8.50 9.09 -7.55
CA GLY A 94 -7.30 8.28 -7.70
C GLY A 94 -7.28 7.44 -8.97
N ASP A 95 -6.17 6.74 -9.16
CA ASP A 95 -5.95 5.84 -10.28
C ASP A 95 -6.16 4.40 -9.79
N THR A 96 -7.14 3.72 -10.40
CA THR A 96 -7.49 2.33 -10.05
C THR A 96 -6.34 1.36 -10.32
N ALA A 97 -5.55 1.56 -11.39
CA ALA A 97 -4.41 0.71 -11.71
C ALA A 97 -3.29 0.88 -10.68
N VAL A 98 -3.01 2.13 -10.25
CA VAL A 98 -2.06 2.39 -9.16
C VAL A 98 -2.54 1.77 -7.85
N PHE A 99 -3.81 1.98 -7.50
CA PHE A 99 -4.41 1.43 -6.29
C PHE A 99 -4.28 -0.11 -6.22
N LEU A 100 -4.66 -0.81 -7.29
CA LEU A 100 -4.55 -2.27 -7.38
C LEU A 100 -3.10 -2.73 -7.34
N SER A 101 -2.17 -1.99 -7.97
CA SER A 101 -0.74 -2.30 -7.94
C SER A 101 -0.14 -2.17 -6.53
N VAL A 102 -0.56 -1.15 -5.76
CA VAL A 102 -0.16 -1.03 -4.35
C VAL A 102 -0.68 -2.21 -3.53
N LEU A 103 -1.94 -2.59 -3.71
CA LEU A 103 -2.53 -3.74 -3.00
C LEU A 103 -1.81 -5.05 -3.34
N ASP A 104 -1.47 -5.28 -4.60
CA ASP A 104 -0.72 -6.46 -5.04
C ASP A 104 0.67 -6.52 -4.38
N GLU A 105 1.40 -5.40 -4.35
CA GLU A 105 2.69 -5.33 -3.68
C GLU A 105 2.58 -5.53 -2.15
N VAL A 106 1.52 -5.03 -1.52
CA VAL A 106 1.23 -5.34 -0.10
C VAL A 106 0.94 -6.84 0.08
N GLY A 107 0.18 -7.46 -0.83
CA GLY A 107 -0.09 -8.90 -0.83
C GLY A 107 1.18 -9.74 -0.91
N LYS A 108 2.12 -9.37 -1.79
CA LYS A 108 3.45 -10.02 -1.89
C LYS A 108 4.27 -9.92 -0.61
N LEU A 109 4.11 -8.87 0.20
CA LEU A 109 4.75 -8.77 1.51
C LEU A 109 4.17 -9.77 2.53
N MET A 110 2.95 -10.26 2.31
CA MET A 110 2.28 -11.26 3.16
C MET A 110 2.67 -12.69 2.79
N GLU A 111 3.14 -12.93 1.57
CA GLU A 111 3.51 -14.26 1.10
C GLU A 111 4.62 -14.89 1.98
N LYS A 112 4.33 -16.06 2.54
CA LYS A 112 5.31 -16.81 3.34
C LYS A 112 6.27 -17.56 2.41
N LYS A 113 7.57 -17.21 2.46
CA LYS A 113 8.64 -18.01 1.84
C LYS A 113 9.01 -19.31 2.61
N ARG A 114 8.23 -19.72 3.62
CA ARG A 114 8.59 -20.85 4.51
C ARG A 114 7.39 -21.73 4.83
N VAL A 115 6.98 -22.57 3.89
CA VAL A 115 6.18 -23.76 4.16
C VAL A 115 6.77 -24.93 3.37
N ILE A 116 7.20 -25.97 4.06
CA ILE A 116 7.42 -27.30 3.45
C ILE A 116 6.16 -28.09 3.78
N SER A 117 5.22 -28.14 2.84
CA SER A 117 4.02 -28.98 2.94
C SER A 117 4.38 -30.39 2.51
N LYS A 118 4.22 -31.37 3.41
CA LYS A 118 4.22 -32.79 3.05
C LYS A 118 2.78 -33.27 3.10
N ASN A 119 2.31 -33.90 2.03
CA ASN A 119 1.05 -34.65 2.08
C ASN A 119 1.24 -35.85 3.01
N LEU A 120 0.26 -36.09 3.87
CA LEU A 120 0.12 -37.34 4.63
C LEU A 120 -0.44 -38.43 3.71
#